data_AF-A0A2E1P744-F1
#
_entry.id   AF-A0A2E1P744-F1
#
_cell.length_a   1.000
_cell.length_b   1.000
_cell.length_c   1.000
_cell.angle_alpha   90.00
_cell.angle_beta   90.00
_cell.angle_gamma   90.00
#
_symmetry.space_group_name_H-M   'P 1'
#
loop_
_entity.id
_entity.type
_entity.pdbx_description
1 polymer ?
#
loop_
_entity_poly.entity_id
_entity_poly.type
_entity_poly.pdbx_seq_one_letter_code
_entity_poly.pdbx_strand_id
1 'polypeptide(L)'
;MPSKLVKFAYNISKNQRMNPYKSLEASNPGNGSAEEYKFIGELIKKYAPGNVLVFSVGKDSSLWHSINQGGNTLFLEDIRKWIRFSRKVSPEINVLKVGYSTRRKNWEKLLNQEDRLKMNLPDYIKNTVWDVVFVDGPRGYNDKVPGRMQSIYVASRLRARHILVHDCDREVEETYFKHYVGQPTTVIDKLFHRKMDLK
;
A
#
# COMPACT_ATOMS: atom_id res chain seq x y z
N MET A 1 27.87 33.65 -21.06
CA MET A 1 27.22 32.31 -21.07
C MET A 1 27.69 31.54 -19.85
N PRO A 2 26.82 30.87 -19.07
CA PRO A 2 27.27 30.17 -17.87
C PRO A 2 28.18 29.00 -18.25
N SER A 3 29.27 28.84 -17.49
CA SER A 3 30.31 27.83 -17.72
C SER A 3 29.76 26.40 -17.65
N LYS A 4 30.47 25.43 -18.25
CA LYS A 4 30.09 23.99 -18.19
C LYS A 4 29.88 23.50 -16.75
N LEU A 5 30.65 24.04 -15.79
CA LEU A 5 30.52 23.76 -14.36
C LEU A 5 29.19 24.27 -13.76
N VAL A 6 28.72 25.46 -14.18
CA VAL A 6 27.42 25.99 -13.74
C VAL A 6 26.26 25.19 -14.33
N LYS A 7 26.35 24.75 -15.60
CA LYS A 7 25.35 23.83 -16.19
C LYS A 7 25.33 22.46 -15.50
N PHE A 8 26.51 21.94 -15.12
CA PHE A 8 26.63 20.67 -14.40
C PHE A 8 26.04 20.76 -12.98
N ALA A 9 26.37 21.80 -12.21
CA ALA A 9 25.79 22.05 -10.90
C ALA A 9 24.27 22.34 -10.96
N TYR A 10 23.81 23.06 -11.98
CA TYR A 10 22.38 23.29 -12.23
C TYR A 10 21.63 21.98 -12.49
N ASN A 11 22.20 21.08 -13.30
CA ASN A 11 21.62 19.77 -13.59
C ASN A 11 21.68 18.80 -12.38
N ILE A 12 22.73 18.84 -11.56
CA ILE A 12 22.79 18.10 -10.29
C ILE A 12 21.74 18.63 -9.30
N SER A 13 21.56 19.94 -9.19
CA SER A 13 20.54 20.52 -8.30
C SER A 13 19.11 20.24 -8.78
N LYS A 14 18.86 20.11 -10.09
CA LYS A 14 17.57 19.65 -10.64
C LYS A 14 17.32 18.16 -10.37
N ASN A 15 18.35 17.33 -10.48
CA ASN A 15 18.26 15.90 -10.14
C ASN A 15 18.17 15.64 -8.62
N GLN A 16 18.60 16.58 -7.78
CA GLN A 16 18.37 16.60 -6.32
C GLN A 16 17.04 17.26 -5.90
N ARG A 17 16.16 17.66 -6.84
CA ARG A 17 14.91 18.41 -6.56
C ARG A 17 13.65 17.83 -7.18
N MET A 18 13.66 16.57 -7.62
CA MET A 18 12.41 15.90 -7.96
C MET A 18 11.72 15.49 -6.66
N ASN A 19 10.50 16.01 -6.46
CA ASN A 19 9.61 15.55 -5.40
C ASN A 19 9.57 14.00 -5.41
N PRO A 20 9.83 13.32 -4.27
CA PRO A 20 9.95 11.86 -4.24
C PRO A 20 8.70 11.15 -4.81
N TYR A 21 7.52 11.75 -4.63
CA TYR A 21 6.26 11.23 -5.16
C TYR A 21 6.19 11.33 -6.70
N LYS A 22 6.65 12.45 -7.28
CA LYS A 22 6.75 12.61 -8.75
C LYS A 22 7.81 11.70 -9.37
N SER A 23 8.92 11.50 -8.66
CA SER A 23 9.95 10.55 -9.07
C SER A 23 9.44 9.10 -9.04
N LEU A 24 8.62 8.77 -8.05
CA LEU A 24 8.01 7.44 -7.93
C LEU A 24 6.99 7.20 -9.03
N GLU A 25 6.11 8.15 -9.32
CA GLU A 25 5.19 8.11 -10.47
C GLU A 25 5.94 7.92 -11.79
N ALA A 26 6.95 8.75 -12.06
CA ALA A 26 7.73 8.67 -13.30
C ALA A 26 8.46 7.32 -13.48
N SER A 27 8.91 6.71 -12.37
CA SER A 27 9.59 5.41 -12.39
C SER A 27 8.65 4.21 -12.29
N ASN A 28 7.36 4.43 -12.02
CA ASN A 28 6.34 3.40 -11.85
C ASN A 28 5.02 3.73 -12.60
N PRO A 29 5.09 4.05 -13.91
CA PRO A 29 3.95 4.57 -14.66
C PRO A 29 2.73 3.64 -14.60
N GLY A 30 1.55 4.22 -14.39
CA GLY A 30 0.27 3.51 -14.34
C GLY A 30 -0.03 2.78 -13.02
N ASN A 31 0.88 2.79 -12.05
CA ASN A 31 0.61 2.23 -10.72
C ASN A 31 -0.16 3.25 -9.88
N GLY A 32 0.51 4.25 -9.31
CA GLY A 32 -0.11 5.38 -8.62
C GLY A 32 0.36 6.73 -9.16
N SER A 33 -0.47 7.77 -9.01
CA SER A 33 -0.16 9.16 -9.30
C SER A 33 0.72 9.80 -8.23
N ALA A 34 1.37 10.92 -8.55
CA ALA A 34 2.14 11.67 -7.56
C ALA A 34 1.26 12.15 -6.39
N GLU A 35 -0.01 12.45 -6.64
CA GLU A 35 -1.02 12.88 -5.69
C GLU A 35 -1.42 11.73 -4.75
N GLU A 36 -1.64 10.53 -5.28
CA GLU A 36 -1.87 9.31 -4.49
C GLU A 36 -0.68 9.03 -3.58
N TYR A 37 0.54 8.99 -4.14
CA TYR A 37 1.75 8.76 -3.35
C TYR A 37 2.00 9.83 -2.30
N LYS A 38 1.73 11.10 -2.63
CA LYS A 38 1.87 12.21 -1.68
C LYS A 38 0.91 12.05 -0.51
N PHE A 39 -0.34 11.70 -0.76
CA PHE A 39 -1.31 11.52 0.31
C PHE A 39 -0.92 10.37 1.26
N ILE A 40 -0.54 9.23 0.70
CA ILE A 40 -0.07 8.07 1.49
C ILE A 40 1.18 8.45 2.29
N GLY A 41 2.16 9.09 1.65
CA GLY A 41 3.42 9.50 2.27
C GLY A 41 3.25 10.50 3.39
N GLU A 42 2.46 11.57 3.18
CA GLU A 42 2.19 12.56 4.23
C GLU A 42 1.38 11.96 5.38
N LEU A 43 0.50 10.99 5.11
CA LEU A 43 -0.23 10.29 6.16
C LEU A 43 0.69 9.39 6.98
N ILE A 44 1.59 8.63 6.35
CA ILE A 44 2.60 7.83 7.05
C ILE A 44 3.51 8.75 7.88
N LYS A 45 4.02 9.84 7.27
CA LYS A 45 4.90 10.82 7.93
C LYS A 45 4.27 11.43 9.18
N LYS A 46 2.95 11.70 9.15
CA LYS A 46 2.21 12.23 10.30
C LYS A 46 2.30 11.33 11.54
N TYR A 47 2.42 10.02 11.36
CA TYR A 47 2.50 9.04 12.44
C TYR A 47 3.91 8.45 12.62
N ALA A 48 4.91 8.92 11.88
CA ALA A 48 6.26 8.39 11.95
C ALA A 48 7.00 8.88 13.23
N PRO A 49 7.78 8.02 13.91
CA PRO A 49 7.81 6.56 13.75
C PRO A 49 6.53 5.91 14.31
N GLY A 50 5.86 5.09 13.51
CA GLY A 50 4.59 4.45 13.87
C GLY A 50 4.40 3.06 13.29
N ASN A 51 3.19 2.51 13.41
CA ASN A 51 2.81 1.20 12.90
C ASN A 51 2.15 1.32 11.53
N VAL A 52 2.84 0.88 10.48
CA VAL A 52 2.37 0.88 9.10
C VAL A 52 2.31 -0.55 8.56
N LEU A 53 1.13 -0.99 8.12
CA LEU A 53 0.92 -2.27 7.46
C LEU A 53 0.62 -2.04 5.99
N VAL A 54 1.36 -2.69 5.10
CA VAL A 54 1.14 -2.63 3.65
C VAL A 54 0.88 -4.03 3.12
N PHE A 55 -0.22 -4.23 2.39
CA PHE A 55 -0.44 -5.44 1.62
C PHE A 55 0.21 -5.28 0.25
N SER A 56 1.13 -6.20 -0.10
CA SER A 56 2.07 -6.19 -1.22
C SER A 56 3.41 -5.51 -0.92
N VAL A 57 4.42 -5.87 -1.72
CA VAL A 57 5.64 -5.06 -1.92
C VAL A 57 5.69 -4.56 -3.36
N GLY A 58 6.43 -3.48 -3.59
CA GLY A 58 6.51 -2.78 -4.87
C GLY A 58 7.68 -1.81 -4.93
N LYS A 59 7.71 -0.96 -5.96
CA LYS A 59 8.75 0.08 -6.11
C LYS A 59 8.64 1.20 -5.06
N ASP A 60 7.45 1.36 -4.49
CA ASP A 60 7.08 2.33 -3.47
C ASP A 60 7.51 1.91 -2.05
N SER A 61 7.81 0.62 -1.84
CA SER A 61 8.07 0.06 -0.52
C SER A 61 9.26 0.71 0.19
N SER A 62 10.34 1.02 -0.54
CA SER A 62 11.50 1.71 0.03
C SER A 62 11.16 3.15 0.45
N LEU A 63 10.23 3.82 -0.24
CA LEU A 63 9.75 5.14 0.15
C LEU A 63 8.95 5.07 1.46
N TRP A 64 8.01 4.12 1.57
CA TRP A 64 7.22 3.92 2.81
C TRP A 64 8.09 3.56 4.00
N HIS A 65 9.10 2.69 3.80
CA HIS A 65 10.07 2.36 4.84
C HIS A 65 10.89 3.59 5.28
N SER A 66 11.40 4.37 4.31
CA SER A 66 12.20 5.56 4.58
C SER A 66 11.42 6.68 5.28
N ILE A 67 10.17 6.93 4.88
CA ILE A 67 9.32 7.94 5.54
C ILE A 67 9.02 7.56 7.00
N ASN A 68 8.82 6.26 7.28
CA ASN A 68 8.57 5.74 8.61
C ASN A 68 9.85 5.23 9.31
N GLN A 69 11.01 5.85 9.05
CA GLN A 69 12.29 5.42 9.62
C GLN A 69 12.22 5.33 11.15
N GLY A 70 12.68 4.21 11.71
CA GLY A 70 12.62 3.91 13.14
C GLY A 70 11.26 3.39 13.63
N GLY A 71 10.23 3.39 12.78
CA GLY A 71 8.92 2.79 13.04
C GLY A 71 8.82 1.34 12.60
N ASN A 72 7.63 0.77 12.78
CA ASN A 72 7.27 -0.57 12.34
C ASN A 72 6.53 -0.50 11.00
N THR A 73 7.27 -0.63 9.89
CA THR A 73 6.68 -0.80 8.55
C THR A 73 6.73 -2.27 8.14
N LEU A 74 5.58 -2.94 8.15
CA LEU A 74 5.44 -4.36 7.78
C LEU A 74 4.73 -4.51 6.42
N PHE A 75 5.32 -5.29 5.54
CA PHE A 75 4.73 -5.65 4.24
C PHE A 75 4.25 -7.10 4.22
N LEU A 76 3.08 -7.36 3.62
CA LEU A 76 2.51 -8.71 3.44
C LEU A 76 2.50 -9.10 1.97
N GLU A 77 3.30 -10.08 1.57
CA GLU A 77 3.47 -10.46 0.15
C GLU A 77 3.33 -11.97 -0.05
N ASP A 78 2.62 -12.43 -1.08
CA ASP A 78 2.46 -13.87 -1.33
C ASP A 78 3.59 -14.48 -2.18
N ILE A 79 4.34 -13.65 -2.90
CA ILE A 79 5.15 -14.11 -4.01
C ILE A 79 6.62 -14.00 -3.69
N ARG A 80 7.23 -15.17 -3.48
CA ARG A 80 8.65 -15.32 -3.11
C ARG A 80 9.62 -14.53 -4.00
N LYS A 81 9.31 -14.39 -5.30
CA LYS A 81 10.14 -13.61 -6.23
C LYS A 81 10.16 -12.12 -5.85
N TRP A 82 9.01 -11.54 -5.52
CA TRP A 82 8.89 -10.15 -5.09
C TRP A 82 9.52 -9.92 -3.73
N ILE A 83 9.32 -10.83 -2.78
CA ILE A 83 9.99 -10.79 -1.45
C ILE A 83 11.51 -10.80 -1.62
N ARG A 84 12.05 -11.68 -2.48
CA ARG A 84 13.49 -11.76 -2.73
C ARG A 84 14.01 -10.49 -3.40
N PHE A 85 13.25 -9.94 -4.35
CA PHE A 85 13.63 -8.71 -5.04
C PHE A 85 13.63 -7.52 -4.08
N SER A 86 12.59 -7.34 -3.27
CA SER A 86 12.50 -6.23 -2.32
C SER A 86 13.63 -6.26 -1.30
N ARG A 87 13.96 -7.45 -0.75
CA ARG A 87 15.12 -7.61 0.16
C ARG A 87 16.48 -7.37 -0.49
N LYS A 88 16.60 -7.47 -1.82
CA LYS A 88 17.83 -7.09 -2.52
C LYS A 88 17.94 -5.57 -2.68
N VAL A 89 16.81 -4.88 -2.83
CA VAL A 89 16.75 -3.42 -3.00
C VAL A 89 16.89 -2.71 -1.65
N SER A 90 16.18 -3.19 -0.63
CA SER A 90 16.20 -2.69 0.75
C SER A 90 16.41 -3.88 1.69
N PRO A 91 17.65 -4.24 2.06
CA PRO A 91 17.95 -5.36 2.95
C PRO A 91 17.21 -5.34 4.29
N GLU A 92 16.90 -4.15 4.79
CA GLU A 92 16.18 -3.86 6.02
C GLU A 92 14.64 -3.99 5.92
N ILE A 93 14.10 -4.26 4.72
CA ILE A 93 12.65 -4.32 4.51
C ILE A 93 12.01 -5.49 5.29
N ASN A 94 11.05 -5.15 6.15
CA ASN A 94 10.31 -6.14 6.94
C ASN A 94 9.12 -6.68 6.15
N VAL A 95 9.30 -7.86 5.55
CA VAL A 95 8.29 -8.51 4.70
C VAL A 95 7.94 -9.88 5.25
N LEU A 96 6.67 -10.10 5.55
CA LEU A 96 6.10 -11.40 5.90
C LEU A 96 5.49 -12.05 4.65
N LYS A 97 5.84 -13.33 4.42
CA LYS A 97 5.17 -14.11 3.39
C LYS A 97 3.77 -14.51 3.85
N VAL A 98 2.76 -14.20 3.04
CA VAL A 98 1.36 -14.63 3.27
C VAL A 98 0.85 -15.50 2.11
N GLY A 99 -0.42 -15.91 2.16
CA GLY A 99 -1.06 -16.64 1.08
C GLY A 99 -2.51 -16.20 0.91
N TYR A 100 -2.97 -16.19 -0.34
CA TYR A 100 -4.35 -15.88 -0.70
C TYR A 100 -5.02 -17.11 -1.30
N SER A 101 -6.17 -17.48 -0.73
CA SER A 101 -6.95 -18.67 -1.13
C SER A 101 -8.07 -18.32 -2.13
N THR A 102 -8.40 -17.04 -2.26
CA THR A 102 -9.47 -16.56 -3.14
C THR A 102 -9.00 -16.31 -4.58
N ARG A 103 -9.96 -16.07 -5.48
CA ARG A 103 -9.75 -15.71 -6.89
C ARG A 103 -10.69 -14.57 -7.24
N ARG A 104 -10.20 -13.58 -7.99
CA ARG A 104 -10.96 -12.37 -8.36
C ARG A 104 -12.29 -12.70 -9.01
N LYS A 105 -12.36 -13.68 -9.92
CA LYS A 105 -13.62 -14.11 -10.56
C LYS A 105 -14.76 -14.50 -9.63
N ASN A 106 -14.46 -14.82 -8.37
CA ASN A 106 -15.46 -15.26 -7.39
C ASN A 106 -15.89 -14.12 -6.46
N TRP A 107 -15.52 -12.87 -6.74
CA TRP A 107 -15.69 -11.75 -5.81
C TRP A 107 -17.13 -11.56 -5.33
N GLU A 108 -18.12 -11.66 -6.22
CA GLU A 108 -19.54 -11.54 -5.86
C GLU A 108 -19.95 -12.62 -4.86
N LYS A 109 -19.60 -13.88 -5.16
CA LYS A 109 -19.94 -15.06 -4.34
C LYS A 109 -19.19 -15.08 -3.00
N LEU A 110 -18.12 -14.30 -2.87
CA LEU A 110 -17.32 -14.19 -1.66
C LEU A 110 -17.81 -13.07 -0.74
N LEU A 111 -18.68 -12.18 -1.20
CA LEU A 111 -19.27 -11.16 -0.36
C LEU A 111 -20.05 -11.83 0.79
N ASN A 112 -19.87 -11.34 2.02
CA ASN A 112 -20.40 -11.93 3.26
C ASN A 112 -19.92 -13.36 3.60
N GLN A 113 -18.97 -13.93 2.86
CA GLN A 113 -18.38 -15.23 3.17
C GLN A 113 -17.14 -15.07 4.06
N GLU A 114 -17.33 -14.58 5.29
CA GLU A 114 -16.23 -14.18 6.18
C GLU A 114 -15.18 -15.27 6.39
N ASP A 115 -15.60 -16.52 6.60
CA ASP A 115 -14.67 -17.65 6.79
C ASP A 115 -13.77 -17.90 5.60
N ARG A 116 -14.21 -17.52 4.39
CA ARG A 116 -13.42 -17.61 3.16
C ARG A 116 -12.55 -16.38 2.92
N LEU A 117 -12.84 -15.27 3.60
CA LEU A 117 -12.11 -14.01 3.47
C LEU A 117 -11.02 -13.83 4.54
N LYS A 118 -11.12 -14.53 5.67
CA LYS A 118 -10.08 -14.57 6.71
C LYS A 118 -8.73 -14.99 6.13
N MET A 119 -7.66 -14.39 6.65
CA MET A 119 -6.28 -14.78 6.38
C MET A 119 -5.65 -15.31 7.66
N ASN A 120 -4.80 -16.34 7.54
CA ASN A 120 -4.01 -16.81 8.66
C ASN A 120 -2.83 -15.87 8.89
N LEU A 121 -3.02 -14.87 9.75
CA LEU A 121 -1.99 -13.91 10.15
C LEU A 121 -1.49 -14.21 11.58
N PRO A 122 -0.22 -13.95 11.89
CA PRO A 122 0.28 -13.99 13.26
C PRO A 122 -0.45 -13.01 14.19
N ASP A 123 -0.52 -13.35 15.48
CA ASP A 123 -1.26 -12.55 16.46
C ASP A 123 -0.66 -11.17 16.68
N TYR A 124 0.66 -11.00 16.52
CA TYR A 124 1.28 -9.68 16.62
C TYR A 124 0.72 -8.71 15.56
N ILE A 125 0.27 -9.18 14.40
CA ILE A 125 -0.38 -8.33 13.39
C ILE A 125 -1.78 -7.96 13.82
N LYS A 126 -2.54 -8.93 14.34
CA LYS A 126 -3.94 -8.75 14.78
C LYS A 126 -4.04 -7.84 16.00
N ASN A 127 -3.07 -7.93 16.91
CA ASN A 127 -3.07 -7.23 18.19
C ASN A 127 -2.39 -5.86 18.12
N THR A 128 -1.73 -5.53 17.01
CA THR A 128 -1.15 -4.19 16.79
C THR A 128 -2.24 -3.18 16.48
N VAL A 129 -2.16 -2.00 17.12
CA VAL A 129 -2.91 -0.82 16.69
C VAL A 129 -2.12 -0.14 15.58
N TRP A 130 -2.62 -0.24 14.36
CA TRP A 130 -2.00 0.30 13.16
C TRP A 130 -2.36 1.78 12.97
N ASP A 131 -1.38 2.61 12.68
CA ASP A 131 -1.60 4.01 12.27
C ASP A 131 -2.15 4.07 10.86
N VAL A 132 -1.52 3.31 9.96
CA VAL A 132 -1.88 3.23 8.55
C VAL A 132 -1.91 1.77 8.12
N VAL A 133 -3.03 1.35 7.55
CA VAL A 133 -3.16 0.10 6.79
C VAL A 133 -3.38 0.45 5.33
N PHE A 134 -2.44 0.08 4.48
CA PHE A 134 -2.50 0.31 3.04
C PHE A 134 -2.67 -1.01 2.28
N VAL A 135 -3.81 -1.19 1.64
CA VAL A 135 -4.09 -2.34 0.79
C VAL A 135 -3.67 -2.02 -0.64
N ASP A 136 -2.47 -2.47 -1.03
CA ASP A 136 -1.96 -2.41 -2.41
C ASP A 136 -1.76 -3.80 -3.06
N GLY A 137 -2.40 -4.83 -2.52
CA GLY A 137 -2.37 -6.14 -3.12
C GLY A 137 -3.30 -7.13 -2.45
N PRO A 138 -3.39 -8.36 -3.00
CA PRO A 138 -2.57 -8.90 -4.09
C PRO A 138 -2.96 -8.33 -5.46
N ARG A 139 -2.22 -8.76 -6.49
CA ARG A 139 -2.15 -8.09 -7.79
C ARG A 139 -3.49 -7.77 -8.47
N GLY A 140 -4.50 -8.63 -8.36
CA GLY A 140 -5.84 -8.35 -8.91
C GLY A 140 -5.96 -8.12 -10.43
N TYR A 141 -4.88 -8.26 -11.21
CA TYR A 141 -4.85 -7.86 -12.62
C TYR A 141 -5.73 -8.69 -13.56
N ASN A 142 -6.20 -9.87 -13.14
CA ASN A 142 -7.18 -10.66 -13.88
C ASN A 142 -7.98 -11.61 -12.98
N ASP A 143 -8.96 -12.27 -13.59
CA ASP A 143 -9.93 -13.14 -12.94
C ASP A 143 -9.37 -14.48 -12.40
N LYS A 144 -8.17 -14.86 -12.85
CA LYS A 144 -7.50 -16.12 -12.48
C LYS A 144 -6.56 -15.96 -11.28
N VAL A 145 -6.25 -14.75 -10.86
CA VAL A 145 -5.39 -14.47 -9.70
C VAL A 145 -6.20 -14.08 -8.47
N PRO A 146 -5.61 -14.09 -7.27
CA PRO A 146 -6.21 -13.45 -6.11
C PRO A 146 -6.49 -11.96 -6.38
N GLY A 147 -7.67 -11.51 -5.98
CA GLY A 147 -8.01 -10.07 -5.89
C GLY A 147 -7.87 -9.57 -4.46
N ARG A 148 -8.13 -8.27 -4.25
CA ARG A 148 -7.93 -7.58 -2.96
C ARG A 148 -8.98 -7.90 -1.89
N MET A 149 -9.95 -8.77 -2.18
CA MET A 149 -11.04 -9.16 -1.29
C MET A 149 -10.58 -9.55 0.12
N GLN A 150 -9.61 -10.47 0.24
CA GLN A 150 -9.12 -10.92 1.55
C GLN A 150 -8.37 -9.79 2.28
N SER A 151 -7.54 -9.03 1.57
CA SER A 151 -6.78 -7.91 2.15
C SER A 151 -7.70 -6.81 2.68
N ILE A 152 -8.72 -6.41 1.90
CA ILE A 152 -9.72 -5.40 2.29
C ILE A 152 -10.53 -5.90 3.50
N TYR A 153 -11.02 -7.14 3.44
CA TYR A 153 -11.74 -7.74 4.56
C TYR A 153 -10.89 -7.75 5.84
N VAL A 154 -9.66 -8.25 5.77
CA VAL A 154 -8.77 -8.30 6.94
C VAL A 154 -8.45 -6.89 7.44
N ALA A 155 -8.13 -5.94 6.56
CA ALA A 155 -7.88 -4.55 6.93
C ALA A 155 -9.05 -3.95 7.73
N SER A 156 -10.30 -4.24 7.32
CA SER A 156 -11.51 -3.77 8.02
C SER A 156 -11.67 -4.35 9.44
N ARG A 157 -11.03 -5.47 9.74
CA ARG A 157 -11.08 -6.15 11.05
C ARG A 157 -9.91 -5.78 11.96
N LEU A 158 -8.87 -5.12 11.44
CA LEU A 158 -7.74 -4.67 12.24
C LEU A 158 -8.08 -3.38 12.99
N ARG A 159 -7.43 -3.17 14.13
CA ARG A 159 -7.44 -1.88 14.83
C ARG A 159 -6.54 -0.92 14.06
N ALA A 160 -7.11 -0.08 13.21
CA ALA A 160 -6.38 0.87 12.37
C ALA A 160 -6.92 2.30 12.56
N ARG A 161 -6.07 3.33 12.54
CA ARG A 161 -6.51 4.74 12.47
C ARG A 161 -6.92 5.14 11.06
N HIS A 162 -6.22 4.62 10.06
CA HIS A 162 -6.46 4.89 8.65
C HIS A 162 -6.40 3.62 7.82
N ILE A 163 -7.39 3.43 6.95
CA ILE A 163 -7.41 2.39 5.94
C ILE A 163 -7.39 3.05 4.57
N LEU A 164 -6.44 2.61 3.75
CA LEU A 164 -6.25 3.02 2.36
C LEU A 164 -6.40 1.78 1.47
N VAL A 165 -7.16 1.88 0.38
CA VAL A 165 -7.25 0.83 -0.63
C VAL A 165 -7.08 1.46 -1.99
N HIS A 166 -6.14 0.92 -2.76
CA HIS A 166 -5.82 1.40 -4.09
C HIS A 166 -6.52 0.55 -5.17
N ASP A 167 -6.62 1.11 -6.39
CA ASP A 167 -7.37 0.58 -7.53
C ASP A 167 -8.90 0.47 -7.30
N CYS A 168 -9.48 1.41 -6.54
CA CYS A 168 -10.92 1.52 -6.30
C CYS A 168 -11.70 2.14 -7.48
N ASP A 169 -11.04 2.42 -8.60
CA ASP A 169 -11.68 2.59 -9.92
C ASP A 169 -12.20 1.26 -10.49
N ARG A 170 -11.81 0.13 -9.89
CA ARG A 170 -12.32 -1.20 -10.21
C ARG A 170 -13.49 -1.58 -9.31
N GLU A 171 -14.49 -2.20 -9.91
CA GLU A 171 -15.73 -2.63 -9.24
C GLU A 171 -15.50 -3.50 -7.99
N VAL A 172 -14.55 -4.43 -8.05
CA VAL A 172 -14.29 -5.37 -6.94
C VAL A 172 -13.77 -4.62 -5.71
N GLU A 173 -12.72 -3.83 -5.88
CA GLU A 173 -12.10 -3.04 -4.84
C GLU A 173 -13.05 -1.99 -4.27
N GLU A 174 -13.78 -1.28 -5.13
CA GLU A 174 -14.79 -0.30 -4.73
C GLU A 174 -15.88 -0.95 -3.86
N THR A 175 -16.44 -2.07 -4.33
CA THR A 175 -17.52 -2.78 -3.64
C THR A 175 -17.05 -3.30 -2.29
N TYR A 176 -15.89 -3.94 -2.24
CA TYR A 176 -15.36 -4.48 -0.98
C TYR A 176 -14.98 -3.37 0.02
N PHE A 177 -14.45 -2.24 -0.46
CA PHE A 177 -14.19 -1.09 0.39
C PHE A 177 -15.49 -0.59 1.02
N LYS A 178 -16.49 -0.25 0.20
CA LYS A 178 -17.78 0.28 0.67
C LYS A 178 -18.53 -0.70 1.56
N HIS A 179 -18.37 -2.01 1.33
CA HIS A 179 -19.05 -3.04 2.11
C HIS A 179 -18.41 -3.29 3.48
N TYR A 180 -17.08 -3.41 3.56
CA TYR A 180 -16.39 -3.80 4.80
C TYR A 180 -15.78 -2.63 5.57
N VAL A 181 -15.27 -1.61 4.86
CA VAL A 181 -14.68 -0.38 5.44
C VAL A 181 -15.73 0.73 5.53
N GLY A 182 -16.72 0.73 4.62
CA GLY A 182 -17.78 1.72 4.48
C GLY A 182 -17.44 2.85 3.50
N GLN A 183 -18.21 3.94 3.48
CA GLN A 183 -17.95 5.06 2.57
C GLN A 183 -16.57 5.70 2.78
N PRO A 184 -15.84 6.05 1.70
CA PRO A 184 -14.56 6.75 1.81
C PRO A 184 -14.76 8.18 2.33
N THR A 185 -13.84 8.62 3.19
CA THR A 185 -13.77 10.02 3.64
C THR A 185 -12.94 10.87 2.68
N THR A 186 -12.09 10.24 1.89
CA THR A 186 -11.25 10.91 0.89
C THR A 186 -11.04 9.97 -0.28
N VAL A 187 -11.11 10.52 -1.49
CA VAL A 187 -10.83 9.82 -2.76
C VAL A 187 -9.82 10.65 -3.52
N ILE A 188 -8.73 10.01 -3.95
CA ILE A 188 -7.68 10.63 -4.77
C ILE A 188 -7.43 9.67 -5.92
N ASP A 189 -7.82 10.06 -7.13
CA ASP A 189 -7.76 9.19 -8.31
C ASP A 189 -8.37 7.80 -8.04
N LYS A 190 -7.55 6.75 -7.91
CA LYS A 190 -7.98 5.37 -7.67
C LYS A 190 -7.83 4.95 -6.21
N LEU A 191 -7.34 5.83 -5.34
CA LEU A 191 -7.10 5.59 -3.93
C LEU A 191 -8.32 6.01 -3.11
N PHE A 192 -8.95 5.03 -2.44
CA PHE A 192 -9.96 5.30 -1.43
C PHE A 192 -9.31 5.29 -0.05
N HIS A 193 -9.71 6.26 0.77
CA HIS A 193 -9.26 6.42 2.14
C HIS A 193 -10.44 6.52 3.09
N ARG A 194 -10.28 5.91 4.27
CA ARG A 194 -11.14 6.15 5.41
C ARG A 194 -10.33 6.33 6.68
N LYS A 195 -10.61 7.42 7.41
CA LYS A 195 -10.27 7.52 8.84
C LYS A 195 -11.25 6.69 9.65
N MET A 196 -10.72 5.84 10.52
CA MET A 196 -11.48 4.95 11.38
C MET A 196 -11.59 5.54 12.79
N ASP A 197 -12.72 5.31 13.43
CA ASP A 197 -12.88 5.62 14.85
C ASP A 197 -12.31 4.47 15.67
N LEU A 198 -11.13 4.68 16.25
CA LEU A 198 -10.58 3.75 17.22
C LEU A 198 -11.46 3.80 18.47
N LYS A 199 -12.27 2.77 18.67
CA LYS A 199 -12.92 2.50 19.96
C LYS A 199 -11.90 1.95 20.96
#